data_AF-A0A1H1SA42-F1
#
_entry.id   AF-A0A1H1SA42-F1
#
_cell.length_a   1.000
_cell.length_b   1.000
_cell.length_c   1.000
_cell.angle_alpha   90.00
_cell.angle_beta   90.00
_cell.angle_gamma   90.00
#
_symmetry.space_group_name_H-M   'P 1'
#
loop_
_entity.id
_entity.type
_entity.pdbx_description
1 polymer ?
#
loop_
_entity_poly.entity_id
_entity_poly.type
_entity_poly.pdbx_seq_one_letter_code
_entity_poly.pdbx_strand_id
1 'polypeptide(L)'
;MRHFGTKLGTPKPAVFALEAATGVRNSALFDPMMRISFASTSMRWAKARRWSRRYSHEGIPIALVSLYVPLSMSGVAHMLADDTNSHETIYSILEQRMGVVIKEARHIIKTTALDDLDASALRMSPNDVCLCMERITYSMQNHPIEMMIYTYPPGRMQFEMLLPRDDKKLKATAGDEAQAAKMSERTAPTS
;
A
#
# COMPACT_ATOMS: atom_id res chain seq x y z
N MET A 1 -8.67 18.43 12.18
CA MET A 1 -7.75 17.88 11.16
C MET A 1 -8.15 18.43 9.79
N ARG A 2 -7.22 19.03 9.04
CA ARG A 2 -7.49 19.53 7.69
C ARG A 2 -7.22 18.40 6.68
N HIS A 3 -8.25 17.97 5.95
CA HIS A 3 -8.11 17.00 4.86
C HIS A 3 -7.50 17.71 3.64
N PHE A 4 -6.21 17.46 3.37
CA PHE A 4 -5.59 17.81 2.09
C PHE A 4 -5.78 16.64 1.12
N GLY A 5 -6.84 16.71 0.31
CA GLY A 5 -7.16 15.69 -0.68
C GLY A 5 -6.63 16.05 -2.07
N THR A 6 -5.32 15.89 -2.29
CA THR A 6 -4.83 15.68 -3.67
C THR A 6 -5.04 14.20 -3.96
N LYS A 7 -5.88 13.86 -4.95
CA LYS A 7 -6.02 12.46 -5.39
C LYS A 7 -4.71 12.04 -6.04
N LEU A 8 -3.85 11.40 -5.25
CA LEU A 8 -2.69 10.70 -5.78
C LEU A 8 -3.23 9.55 -6.63
N GLY A 9 -2.85 9.49 -7.91
CA GLY A 9 -3.14 8.33 -8.75
C GLY A 9 -2.67 7.07 -8.03
N THR A 10 -3.40 5.97 -8.14
CA THR A 10 -3.03 4.73 -7.45
C THR A 10 -1.63 4.34 -7.95
N PRO A 11 -0.60 4.33 -7.09
CA PRO A 11 0.71 3.88 -7.52
C PRO A 11 0.55 2.46 -8.03
N LYS A 12 1.12 2.15 -9.19
CA LYS A 12 1.27 0.77 -9.63
C LYS A 12 1.99 0.05 -8.49
N PRO A 13 1.43 -1.03 -7.91
CA PRO A 13 2.04 -1.68 -6.76
C PRO A 13 3.47 -2.08 -7.11
N ALA A 14 4.34 -2.17 -6.11
CA ALA A 14 5.63 -2.81 -6.28
C ALA A 14 5.39 -4.21 -6.89
N VAL A 15 5.71 -4.35 -8.18
CA VAL A 15 5.76 -5.64 -8.85
C VAL A 15 7.05 -6.26 -8.32
N PHE A 16 6.93 -7.08 -7.29
CA PHE A 16 8.08 -7.82 -6.77
C PHE A 16 8.63 -8.67 -7.92
N ALA A 17 9.91 -8.46 -8.25
CA ALA A 17 10.57 -9.15 -9.33
C ALA A 17 10.58 -10.67 -9.11
N LEU A 18 10.60 -11.37 -10.25
CA LEU A 18 10.37 -12.79 -10.57
C LEU A 18 11.05 -13.86 -9.69
N GLU A 19 11.97 -13.50 -8.81
CA GLU A 19 12.89 -14.40 -8.09
C GLU A 19 12.56 -14.54 -6.59
N ALA A 20 11.31 -14.29 -6.21
CA ALA A 20 10.86 -14.48 -4.85
C ALA A 20 10.31 -15.88 -4.65
N ALA A 21 11.04 -16.73 -3.92
CA ALA A 21 10.50 -17.99 -3.42
C ALA A 21 9.26 -17.70 -2.56
N THR A 22 8.08 -17.98 -3.11
CA THR A 22 6.80 -17.72 -2.46
C THR A 22 6.44 -18.90 -1.57
N GLY A 23 6.43 -18.66 -0.26
CA GLY A 23 5.90 -19.64 0.70
C GLY A 23 4.48 -19.27 1.09
N VAL A 24 3.53 -20.13 0.78
CA VAL A 24 2.15 -20.09 1.27
C VAL A 24 2.10 -20.61 2.70
N ARG A 25 1.56 -19.85 3.64
CA ARG A 25 1.66 -20.22 5.07
C ARG A 25 0.36 -20.50 5.80
N ASN A 26 -0.76 -19.88 5.44
CA ASN A 26 -1.98 -20.06 6.23
C ASN A 26 -3.24 -19.64 5.46
N SER A 27 -4.31 -20.43 5.57
CA SER A 27 -5.68 -20.03 5.22
C SER A 27 -6.58 -20.20 6.45
N ALA A 28 -7.03 -19.08 7.03
CA ALA A 28 -7.90 -19.11 8.21
C ALA A 28 -9.17 -18.28 7.98
N LEU A 29 -10.30 -18.77 8.52
CA LEU A 29 -11.52 -17.98 8.68
C LEU A 29 -11.28 -16.96 9.78
N PHE A 30 -11.53 -15.70 9.46
CA PHE A 30 -11.39 -14.59 10.38
C PHE A 30 -12.71 -13.84 10.43
N ASP A 31 -13.18 -13.51 11.62
CA ASP A 31 -14.24 -12.54 11.83
C ASP A 31 -13.56 -11.17 11.98
N PRO A 32 -13.57 -10.29 10.95
CA PRO A 32 -12.94 -8.99 11.06
C PRO A 32 -13.85 -8.06 11.86
N MET A 33 -13.97 -8.34 13.15
CA MET A 33 -14.32 -7.34 14.15
C MET A 33 -13.06 -6.58 14.60
N MET A 34 -12.06 -6.49 13.73
CA MET A 34 -10.95 -5.57 13.91
C MET A 34 -11.51 -4.15 13.82
N ARG A 35 -11.53 -3.44 14.96
CA ARG A 35 -11.29 -2.00 14.98
C ARG A 35 -9.86 -1.79 14.46
N ILE A 36 -9.67 -1.91 13.16
CA ILE A 36 -8.55 -1.24 12.51
C ILE A 36 -8.80 0.23 12.83
N SER A 37 -7.90 0.88 13.56
CA SER A 37 -8.09 2.21 14.15
C SER A 37 -8.40 3.25 13.08
N PHE A 38 -9.68 3.35 12.72
CA PHE A 38 -10.19 4.24 11.71
C PHE A 38 -11.53 4.77 12.17
N ALA A 39 -11.52 6.00 12.70
CA ALA A 39 -12.72 6.82 12.70
C ALA A 39 -13.17 6.95 11.23
N SER A 40 -14.36 6.44 10.91
CA SER A 40 -15.17 6.72 9.72
C SER A 40 -15.29 5.69 8.59
N THR A 41 -14.67 4.50 8.61
CA THR A 41 -15.10 3.44 7.66
C THR A 41 -14.96 2.06 8.30
N SER A 42 -16.02 1.60 8.95
CA SER A 42 -16.09 0.24 9.47
C SER A 42 -16.08 -0.72 8.29
N MET A 43 -14.93 -1.34 8.05
CA MET A 43 -14.80 -2.52 7.20
C MET A 43 -15.65 -3.62 7.84
N ARG A 44 -16.90 -3.79 7.39
CA ARG A 44 -17.80 -4.85 7.86
C ARG A 44 -17.83 -5.99 6.87
N TRP A 45 -16.81 -6.85 6.90
CA TRP A 45 -16.99 -8.20 6.36
C TRP A 45 -17.53 -9.08 7.47
N ALA A 46 -18.65 -9.78 7.21
CA ALA A 46 -19.20 -10.71 8.19
C ALA A 46 -18.21 -11.84 8.50
N LYS A 47 -17.47 -12.28 7.47
CA LYS A 47 -16.38 -13.26 7.53
C LYS A 47 -15.38 -12.98 6.40
N ALA A 48 -14.10 -13.15 6.70
CA ALA A 48 -13.02 -13.01 5.74
C ALA A 48 -12.10 -14.23 5.77
N ARG A 49 -11.40 -14.47 4.66
CA ARG A 49 -10.25 -15.38 4.65
C ARG A 49 -8.97 -14.59 4.70
N ARG A 50 -8.07 -14.99 5.61
CA ARG A 50 -6.68 -14.52 5.62
C ARG A 50 -5.82 -15.50 4.81
N TRP A 51 -4.96 -14.95 3.97
CA TRP A 51 -3.89 -15.63 3.25
C TRP A 51 -2.58 -14.92 3.55
N SER A 52 -1.46 -15.62 3.68
CA SER A 52 -0.15 -14.98 3.83
C SER A 52 0.89 -15.56 2.88
N ARG A 53 1.64 -14.68 2.22
CA ARG A 53 2.76 -15.01 1.32
C ARG A 53 4.01 -14.29 1.80
N ARG A 54 5.10 -15.05 1.93
CA ARG A 54 6.44 -14.50 2.16
C ARG A 54 7.14 -14.29 0.83
N TYR A 55 7.69 -13.10 0.61
CA TYR A 55 8.55 -12.77 -0.51
C TYR A 55 10.00 -12.81 -0.06
N SER A 56 10.86 -13.37 -0.91
CA SER A 56 12.29 -13.47 -0.66
C SER A 56 13.07 -12.95 -1.86
N HIS A 57 14.35 -12.64 -1.71
CA HIS A 57 15.27 -12.41 -2.82
C HIS A 57 16.57 -13.10 -2.44
N GLU A 58 17.06 -14.00 -3.30
CA GLU A 58 18.23 -14.85 -2.99
C GLU A 58 18.10 -15.58 -1.64
N GLY A 59 16.90 -16.04 -1.32
CA GLY A 59 16.59 -16.73 -0.07
C GLY A 59 16.49 -15.83 1.17
N ILE A 60 16.71 -14.51 1.06
CA ILE A 60 16.54 -13.52 2.14
C ILE A 60 15.09 -13.02 2.14
N PRO A 61 14.33 -13.12 3.24
CA PRO A 61 12.96 -12.59 3.30
C PRO A 61 12.94 -11.06 3.19
N ILE A 62 12.25 -10.52 2.19
CA ILE A 62 12.15 -9.08 1.94
C ILE A 62 10.77 -8.49 2.27
N ALA A 63 9.73 -9.34 2.35
CA ALA A 63 8.41 -8.93 2.78
C ALA A 63 7.58 -10.12 3.25
N LEU A 64 6.65 -9.86 4.17
CA LEU A 64 5.54 -10.75 4.48
C LEU A 64 4.25 -10.01 4.13
N VAL A 65 3.39 -10.64 3.35
CA VAL A 65 2.14 -10.03 2.89
C VAL A 65 0.99 -10.88 3.34
N SER A 66 0.10 -10.28 4.14
CA SER A 66 -1.16 -10.89 4.54
C SER A 66 -2.30 -10.27 3.74
N LEU A 67 -2.99 -11.09 2.95
CA LEU A 67 -4.18 -10.74 2.20
C LEU A 67 -5.42 -11.17 2.98
N TYR A 68 -6.41 -10.30 3.04
CA TYR A 68 -7.74 -10.57 3.55
C TYR A 68 -8.76 -10.29 2.45
N VAL A 69 -9.62 -11.27 2.19
CA VAL A 69 -10.71 -11.15 1.21
C VAL A 69 -12.04 -11.57 1.83
N PRO A 70 -13.18 -11.01 1.37
CA PRO A 70 -14.50 -11.51 1.72
C PRO A 70 -14.63 -13.00 1.40
N LEU A 71 -15.44 -13.74 2.16
CA LEU A 71 -15.67 -15.16 1.88
C LEU A 71 -16.23 -15.44 0.48
N SER A 72 -17.10 -14.56 -0.03
CA SER A 72 -17.62 -14.63 -1.40
C SER A 72 -16.53 -14.52 -2.47
N MET A 73 -15.35 -14.01 -2.10
CA MET A 73 -14.19 -13.85 -2.97
C MET A 73 -13.06 -14.83 -2.64
N SER A 74 -13.34 -15.87 -1.85
CA SER A 74 -12.32 -16.87 -1.43
C SER A 74 -11.67 -17.63 -2.59
N GLY A 75 -12.33 -17.72 -3.76
CA GLY A 75 -11.74 -18.27 -4.98
C GLY A 75 -10.48 -17.51 -5.42
N VAL A 76 -10.42 -16.19 -5.21
CA VAL A 76 -9.25 -15.36 -5.51
C VAL A 76 -8.05 -15.78 -4.66
N ALA A 77 -8.29 -16.08 -3.38
CA ALA A 77 -7.24 -16.55 -2.47
C ALA A 77 -6.67 -17.90 -2.93
N HIS A 78 -7.51 -18.80 -3.45
CA HIS A 78 -7.06 -20.07 -4.03
C HIS A 78 -6.26 -19.89 -5.31
N MET A 79 -6.61 -18.94 -6.18
CA MET A 79 -5.84 -18.67 -7.39
C MET A 79 -4.44 -18.11 -7.07
N LEU A 80 -4.35 -17.24 -6.07
CA LEU A 80 -3.07 -16.70 -5.57
C LEU A 80 -2.24 -17.72 -4.80
N ALA A 81 -2.90 -18.77 -4.29
CA ALA A 81 -2.24 -19.86 -3.60
C ALA A 81 -1.42 -20.75 -4.51
N ASP A 82 -1.88 -20.85 -5.75
CA ASP A 82 -1.28 -21.73 -6.72
C ASP A 82 0.09 -21.19 -7.11
N ASP A 83 1.13 -22.01 -6.90
CA ASP A 83 2.50 -21.65 -7.24
C ASP A 83 2.66 -21.44 -8.75
N THR A 84 1.79 -22.02 -9.59
CA THR A 84 1.76 -21.73 -11.03
C THR A 84 1.35 -20.29 -11.34
N ASN A 85 0.63 -19.63 -10.42
CA ASN A 85 0.23 -18.22 -10.52
C ASN A 85 1.08 -17.32 -9.61
N SER A 86 2.30 -17.76 -9.26
CA SER A 86 3.19 -17.00 -8.36
C SER A 86 3.47 -15.57 -8.84
N HIS A 87 3.41 -15.33 -10.15
CA HIS A 87 3.59 -14.02 -10.78
C HIS A 87 2.30 -13.19 -10.91
N GLU A 88 1.12 -13.77 -10.73
CA GLU A 88 -0.13 -13.02 -10.84
C GLU A 88 -0.32 -12.13 -9.62
N THR A 89 -0.70 -10.88 -9.89
CA THR A 89 -1.13 -9.97 -8.84
C THR A 89 -2.60 -10.20 -8.54
N ILE A 90 -3.02 -9.91 -7.31
CA ILE A 90 -4.44 -9.93 -6.97
C ILE A 90 -5.28 -9.00 -7.86
N TYR A 91 -4.71 -7.87 -8.32
CA TYR A 91 -5.36 -6.96 -9.26
C TYR A 91 -5.67 -7.65 -10.59
N SER A 92 -4.69 -8.35 -11.15
CA SER A 92 -4.87 -9.11 -12.39
C SER A 92 -5.99 -10.14 -12.24
N ILE A 93 -6.03 -10.88 -11.13
CA ILE A 93 -7.09 -11.86 -10.88
C ILE A 93 -8.45 -11.17 -10.72
N LEU A 94 -8.53 -10.10 -9.93
CA LEU A 94 -9.77 -9.36 -9.69
C LEU A 94 -10.33 -8.74 -10.97
N GLU A 95 -9.51 -8.06 -11.75
CA GLU A 95 -9.95 -7.35 -12.95
C GLU A 95 -10.18 -8.31 -14.13
N GLN A 96 -9.20 -9.18 -14.41
CA GLN A 96 -9.21 -9.99 -15.64
C GLN A 96 -10.02 -11.27 -15.51
N ARG A 97 -10.01 -11.91 -14.33
CA ARG A 97 -10.70 -13.19 -14.11
C ARG A 97 -12.06 -13.03 -13.45
N MET A 98 -12.19 -12.05 -12.54
CA MET A 98 -13.42 -11.85 -11.77
C MET A 98 -14.27 -10.67 -12.27
N GLY A 99 -13.79 -9.89 -13.25
CA GLY A 99 -14.51 -8.75 -13.82
C GLY A 99 -14.76 -7.60 -12.84
N VAL A 100 -13.98 -7.51 -11.75
CA VAL A 100 -14.12 -6.46 -10.74
C VAL A 100 -13.43 -5.20 -11.23
N VAL A 101 -14.14 -4.07 -11.22
CA VAL A 101 -13.54 -2.76 -11.54
C VAL A 101 -13.04 -2.09 -10.27
N ILE A 102 -11.74 -1.82 -10.22
CA ILE A 102 -11.09 -1.17 -9.09
C ILE A 102 -11.18 0.35 -9.26
N LYS A 103 -11.79 1.02 -8.29
CA LYS A 103 -11.94 2.48 -8.29
C LYS A 103 -10.70 3.16 -7.72
N GLU A 104 -10.31 2.74 -6.52
CA GLU A 104 -9.20 3.33 -5.79
C GLU A 104 -8.69 2.38 -4.70
N ALA A 105 -7.47 2.64 -4.22
CA ALA A 105 -6.92 1.98 -3.05
C ALA A 105 -6.40 3.02 -2.06
N ARG A 106 -6.66 2.76 -0.78
CA ARG A 106 -6.15 3.55 0.33
C ARG A 106 -4.95 2.84 0.94
N HIS A 107 -3.85 3.57 1.06
CA HIS A 107 -2.67 3.10 1.78
C HIS A 107 -2.56 3.78 3.14
N ILE A 108 -2.21 3.02 4.17
CA ILE A 108 -1.83 3.51 5.49
C ILE A 108 -0.42 2.98 5.75
N ILE A 109 0.55 3.86 5.86
CA ILE A 109 1.94 3.51 6.14
C ILE A 109 2.22 3.85 7.59
N LYS A 110 2.73 2.88 8.35
CA LYS A 110 3.04 2.99 9.78
C LYS A 110 4.19 2.05 10.12
N THR A 111 4.63 2.06 11.37
CA THR A 111 5.51 1.02 11.92
C THR A 111 4.69 -0.03 12.65
N THR A 112 5.22 -1.24 12.74
CA THR A 112 4.64 -2.32 13.55
C THR A 112 5.75 -3.17 14.17
N ALA A 113 5.54 -3.65 15.40
CA ALA A 113 6.42 -4.60 16.05
C ALA A 113 6.02 -6.02 15.65
N LEU A 114 6.99 -6.89 15.35
CA LEU A 114 6.71 -8.26 14.94
C LEU A 114 6.22 -9.13 16.12
N ASP A 115 5.18 -9.93 15.87
CA ASP A 115 4.87 -11.08 16.72
C ASP A 115 5.80 -12.27 16.42
N ASP A 116 5.73 -13.33 17.22
CA ASP A 116 6.60 -14.50 17.06
C ASP A 116 6.46 -15.17 15.68
N LEU A 117 5.25 -15.17 15.13
CA LEU A 117 4.94 -15.83 13.87
C LEU A 117 5.56 -15.07 12.70
N ASP A 118 5.37 -13.77 12.66
CA ASP A 118 5.87 -12.88 11.61
C ASP A 118 7.39 -12.68 11.74
N ALA A 119 7.93 -12.61 12.96
CA ALA A 119 9.36 -12.59 13.24
C ALA A 119 10.06 -13.84 12.67
N SER A 120 9.53 -15.02 12.96
CA SER A 120 10.02 -16.28 12.41
C SER A 120 9.98 -16.30 10.87
N ALA A 121 8.90 -15.80 10.26
CA ALA A 121 8.77 -15.74 8.80
C ALA A 121 9.84 -14.85 8.15
N LEU A 122 10.11 -13.70 8.76
CA LEU A 122 11.04 -12.70 8.25
C LEU A 122 12.49 -12.95 8.65
N ARG A 123 12.76 -13.99 9.44
CA ARG A 123 14.07 -14.27 10.06
C ARG A 123 14.56 -13.05 10.84
N MET A 124 13.72 -12.59 11.75
CA MET A 124 13.92 -11.44 12.62
C MET A 124 13.57 -11.84 14.07
N SER A 125 13.83 -10.96 15.02
CA SER A 125 13.46 -11.18 16.42
C SER A 125 12.04 -10.70 16.70
N PRO A 126 11.29 -11.34 17.61
CA PRO A 126 10.05 -10.78 18.12
C PRO A 126 10.27 -9.36 18.65
N ASN A 127 9.29 -8.48 18.44
CA ASN A 127 9.34 -7.05 18.74
C ASN A 127 10.26 -6.19 17.87
N ASP A 128 11.01 -6.75 16.91
CA ASP A 128 11.70 -5.93 15.92
C ASP A 128 10.67 -5.05 15.17
N VAL A 129 11.04 -3.79 14.91
CA VAL A 129 10.15 -2.84 14.26
C VAL A 129 10.31 -2.90 12.76
N CYS A 130 9.21 -3.14 12.05
CA CYS A 130 9.13 -3.17 10.60
C CYS A 130 8.29 -2.00 10.06
N LEU A 131 8.49 -1.67 8.79
CA LEU A 131 7.55 -0.84 8.05
C LEU A 131 6.30 -1.67 7.73
N CYS A 132 5.14 -1.15 8.08
CA CYS A 132 3.84 -1.73 7.80
C CYS A 132 3.09 -0.84 6.81
N MET A 133 2.67 -1.43 5.69
CA MET A 133 1.73 -0.80 4.77
C MET A 133 0.43 -1.57 4.77
N GLU A 134 -0.65 -0.95 5.24
CA GLU A 134 -2.00 -1.47 5.04
C GLU A 134 -2.55 -0.88 3.75
N ARG A 135 -3.16 -1.72 2.93
CA ARG A 135 -3.87 -1.33 1.72
C ARG A 135 -5.30 -1.83 1.80
N ILE A 136 -6.26 -0.94 1.54
CA ILE A 136 -7.66 -1.32 1.33
C ILE A 136 -8.04 -0.90 -0.08
N THR A 137 -8.54 -1.84 -0.87
CA THR A 137 -8.94 -1.58 -2.26
C THR A 137 -10.47 -1.52 -2.34
N TYR A 138 -11.00 -0.53 -3.06
CA TYR A 138 -12.42 -0.25 -3.19
C TYR A 138 -12.89 -0.42 -4.64
N SER A 139 -14.07 -1.02 -4.79
CA SER A 139 -14.82 -1.07 -6.05
C SER A 139 -15.48 0.26 -6.41
N MET A 140 -16.07 0.34 -7.61
CA MET A 140 -16.87 1.48 -8.07
C MET A 140 -18.04 1.83 -7.14
N GLN A 141 -18.61 0.82 -6.47
CA GLN A 141 -19.68 0.98 -5.48
C GLN A 141 -19.16 1.37 -4.09
N ASN A 142 -17.87 1.71 -3.97
CA ASN A 142 -17.21 2.05 -2.70
C ASN A 142 -17.22 0.90 -1.68
N HIS A 143 -17.43 -0.34 -2.15
CA HIS A 143 -17.33 -1.53 -1.31
C HIS A 143 -15.88 -1.99 -1.24
N PRO A 144 -15.34 -2.28 -0.05
CA PRO A 144 -13.99 -2.81 0.08
C PRO A 144 -13.94 -4.27 -0.39
N ILE A 145 -13.07 -4.55 -1.35
CA ILE A 145 -12.96 -5.86 -2.01
C ILE A 145 -11.76 -6.68 -1.53
N GLU A 146 -10.73 -6.02 -1.02
CA GLU A 146 -9.58 -6.66 -0.39
C GLU A 146 -8.95 -5.73 0.66
N MET A 147 -8.20 -6.34 1.57
CA MET A 147 -7.27 -5.67 2.46
C MET A 147 -5.95 -6.42 2.44
N MET A 148 -4.85 -5.72 2.24
CA MET A 148 -3.51 -6.29 2.30
C MET A 148 -2.71 -5.61 3.40
N ILE A 149 -1.96 -6.38 4.15
CA ILE A 149 -0.98 -5.89 5.12
C ILE A 149 0.38 -6.35 4.63
N TYR A 150 1.23 -5.40 4.29
CA TYR A 150 2.61 -5.65 3.94
C TYR A 150 3.50 -5.31 5.13
N THR A 151 4.35 -6.25 5.52
CA THR A 151 5.35 -6.08 6.57
C THR A 151 6.73 -6.19 5.92
N TYR A 152 7.47 -5.08 5.94
CA TYR A 152 8.80 -4.97 5.33
C TYR A 152 9.87 -4.86 6.42
N PRO A 153 10.84 -5.79 6.47
CA PRO A 153 12.03 -5.64 7.27
C PRO A 153 12.76 -4.34 6.94
N PRO A 154 13.26 -3.59 7.94
CA PRO A 154 14.06 -2.40 7.70
C PRO A 154 15.32 -2.77 6.90
N GLY A 155 15.72 -1.88 5.99
CA GLY A 155 16.93 -2.04 5.17
C GLY A 155 16.84 -3.06 4.03
N ARG A 156 15.73 -3.79 3.87
CA ARG A 156 15.55 -4.78 2.78
C ARG A 156 14.64 -4.29 1.64
N MET A 157 13.98 -3.15 1.82
CA MET A 157 13.07 -2.55 0.85
C MET A 157 13.12 -1.03 0.96
N GLN A 158 13.06 -0.34 -0.18
CA GLN A 158 12.98 1.10 -0.26
C GLN A 158 11.75 1.51 -1.07
N PHE A 159 10.98 2.45 -0.52
CA PHE A 159 9.89 3.11 -1.22
C PHE A 159 10.33 4.53 -1.57
N GLU A 160 10.20 4.88 -2.84
CA GLU A 160 10.44 6.23 -3.31
C GLU A 160 9.14 6.81 -3.87
N MET A 161 8.83 8.06 -3.52
CA MET A 161 7.66 8.75 -4.01
C MET A 161 8.00 10.22 -4.26
N LEU A 162 7.81 10.66 -5.50
CA LEU A 162 7.86 12.06 -5.87
C LEU A 162 6.45 12.66 -5.72
N LEU A 163 6.30 13.61 -4.80
CA LEU A 163 5.03 14.29 -4.55
C LEU A 163 5.13 15.76 -4.98
N PRO A 164 4.77 16.10 -6.23
CA PRO A 164 4.80 17.48 -6.68
C PRO A 164 3.82 18.32 -5.87
N ARG A 165 4.23 19.56 -5.58
CA ARG A 165 3.36 20.56 -4.95
C ARG A 165 2.35 21.05 -5.99
N ASP A 166 1.14 21.39 -5.56
CA ASP A 166 0.13 21.96 -6.46
C ASP A 166 0.62 23.28 -7.09
N ASP A 167 0.77 23.29 -8.42
CA ASP A 167 1.31 24.37 -9.24
C ASP A 167 0.58 25.71 -9.06
N LYS A 168 -0.68 25.67 -8.61
CA LYS A 168 -1.46 26.90 -8.33
C LYS A 168 -0.82 27.77 -7.26
N LYS A 169 -0.07 27.18 -6.32
CA LYS A 169 0.66 27.94 -5.29
C LYS A 169 2.06 28.38 -5.73
N LEU A 170 2.70 27.64 -6.64
CA LEU A 170 4.05 27.96 -7.14
C LEU A 170 4.04 29.19 -8.04
N LYS A 171 2.99 29.35 -8.88
CA LYS A 171 2.85 30.54 -9.75
C LYS A 171 2.60 31.85 -9.00
N ALA A 172 1.99 31.79 -7.81
CA ALA A 172 1.77 32.97 -6.98
C ALA A 172 3.08 33.51 -6.39
N THR A 173 3.97 32.63 -5.93
CA THR A 173 5.24 33.03 -5.30
C THR A 173 6.28 33.50 -6.33
N ALA A 174 6.35 32.86 -7.50
CA ALA A 174 7.26 33.27 -8.58
C ALA A 174 6.87 34.63 -9.20
N GLY A 175 5.58 34.98 -9.19
CA GLY A 175 5.10 36.30 -9.62
C GLY A 175 5.58 37.43 -8.71
N ASP A 176 5.49 37.22 -7.39
CA ASP A 176 5.92 38.20 -6.39
C ASP A 176 7.44 38.41 -6.40
N GLU A 177 8.24 37.35 -6.58
CA GLU A 177 9.71 37.47 -6.68
C GLU A 177 10.16 38.20 -7.94
N ALA A 178 9.51 37.93 -9.09
CA ALA A 178 9.80 38.64 -10.34
C ALA A 178 9.42 40.12 -10.27
N GLN A 179 8.40 40.47 -9.47
CA GLN A 179 7.93 41.84 -9.28
C GLN A 179 8.82 42.61 -8.29
N ALA A 180 9.33 41.94 -7.25
CA ALA A 180 10.32 42.49 -6.32
C ALA A 180 11.67 42.76 -7.02
N ALA A 181 12.13 41.86 -7.90
CA ALA A 181 13.36 42.05 -8.67
C ALA A 181 13.29 43.27 -9.62
N LYS A 182 12.14 43.47 -10.29
CA LYS A 182 11.92 44.65 -11.15
C LYS A 182 11.82 45.98 -10.39
N MET A 183 11.39 45.97 -9.13
CA MET A 183 11.40 47.19 -8.29
C MET A 183 12.81 47.56 -7.83
N SER A 184 13.67 46.57 -7.56
CA SER A 184 15.06 46.81 -7.16
C SER A 184 15.93 47.40 -8.27
N GLU A 185 15.67 47.08 -9.54
CA GLU A 185 16.41 47.66 -10.69
C GLU A 185 16.00 49.11 -11.00
N ARG A 186 14.79 49.55 -10.61
CA ARG A 186 14.32 50.93 -10.82
C ARG A 186 14.86 51.94 -9.80
N THR A 187 15.49 51.47 -8.72
CA THR A 187 16.04 52.31 -7.65
C THR A 187 17.56 52.52 -7.74
N ALA A 188 18.23 52.02 -8.78
CA ALA A 188 19.63 52.33 -9.02
C ALA A 188 19.77 53.76 -9.57
N PRO A 189 20.48 54.69 -8.88
CA PRO A 189 20.66 56.04 -9.38
C PRO A 189 21.58 56.03 -10.60
N THR A 190 21.09 56.55 -11.73
CA THR A 190 21.94 56.98 -12.84
C THR A 190 22.90 58.04 -12.32
N SER A 191 24.19 57.72 -12.37
CA SER A 191 25.30 58.62 -12.06
C SER A 191 25.48 59.67 -13.14
#